data_AF-A0A5S4V1R4-F1
#
_entry.id   AF-A0A5S4V1R4-F1
#
_cell.length_a   1.000
_cell.length_b   1.000
_cell.length_c   1.000
_cell.angle_alpha   90.00
_cell.angle_beta   90.00
_cell.angle_gamma   90.00
#
_symmetry.space_group_name_H-M   'P 1'
#
loop_
_entity.id
_entity.type
_entity.pdbx_description
1 polymer ?
#
loop_
_entity_poly.entity_id
_entity_poly.type
_entity_poly.pdbx_seq_one_letter_code
_entity_poly.pdbx_strand_id
1 'polypeptide(L)'
;MRRWSILIAAAAAIAGITGCAGTSEPLESDSDSTSAASNPSSGDDYVLRVNELCRALVADSIAVRGGAELSLESYLDLKSERVRLRTAFDDAVESIPVAETEQDAADLFDAYRAWSDDAEAKIAAAAETGDTATFEAAVDEYGEAVAATTWKQDLAAVGISCPAR
;
A
#
# COMPACT_ATOMS: atom_id res chain seq x y z
N MET A 1 -23.13 -20.40 -0.18
CA MET A 1 -21.80 -21.04 -0.32
C MET A 1 -21.46 -21.20 -1.80
N ARG A 2 -20.75 -20.24 -2.41
CA ARG A 2 -20.26 -20.34 -3.80
C ARG A 2 -18.74 -20.26 -3.80
N ARG A 3 -18.08 -21.34 -4.19
CA ARG A 3 -16.62 -21.46 -4.34
C ARG A 3 -16.21 -20.88 -5.70
N TRP A 4 -15.26 -19.97 -5.72
CA TRP A 4 -14.56 -19.55 -6.94
C TRP A 4 -13.13 -20.08 -6.90
N SER A 5 -12.81 -20.95 -7.86
CA SER A 5 -11.46 -21.46 -8.10
C SER A 5 -10.80 -20.59 -9.17
N ILE A 6 -9.63 -20.03 -8.88
CA ILE A 6 -8.78 -19.35 -9.86
C ILE A 6 -7.56 -20.23 -10.16
N LEU A 7 -7.39 -20.57 -11.44
CA LEU A 7 -6.23 -21.27 -11.99
C LEU A 7 -5.12 -20.25 -12.29
N ILE A 8 -3.94 -20.43 -11.70
CA ILE A 8 -2.72 -19.70 -12.04
C ILE A 8 -1.94 -20.53 -13.06
N ALA A 9 -1.73 -19.97 -14.26
CA ALA A 9 -0.82 -20.51 -15.25
C ALA A 9 0.55 -19.82 -15.11
N ALA A 10 1.57 -20.60 -14.76
CA ALA A 10 2.97 -20.20 -14.76
C ALA A 10 3.55 -20.29 -16.19
N ALA A 11 4.25 -19.26 -16.64
CA ALA A 11 5.08 -19.31 -17.82
C ALA A 11 6.51 -18.85 -17.47
N ALA A 12 7.42 -19.81 -17.40
CA ALA A 12 8.85 -19.59 -17.36
C ALA A 12 9.38 -19.37 -18.77
N ALA A 13 10.35 -18.47 -18.94
CA ALA A 13 11.20 -18.42 -20.12
C ALA A 13 12.65 -18.12 -19.71
N ILE A 14 13.52 -19.09 -20.01
CA ILE A 14 14.98 -19.04 -19.90
C ILE A 14 15.53 -18.85 -21.31
N ALA A 15 16.43 -17.88 -21.50
CA ALA A 15 17.47 -17.85 -22.55
C ALA A 15 18.46 -16.74 -22.16
N GLY A 16 19.78 -16.91 -22.03
CA GLY A 16 20.70 -17.93 -22.49
C GLY A 16 21.41 -17.50 -23.77
N ILE A 17 22.45 -16.65 -23.70
CA ILE A 17 23.46 -16.51 -24.76
C ILE A 17 24.85 -16.24 -24.14
N THR A 18 25.80 -17.09 -24.52
CA THR A 18 27.22 -17.08 -24.20
C THR A 18 28.04 -16.49 -25.35
N GLY A 19 29.10 -15.75 -25.02
CA GLY A 19 30.36 -15.69 -25.78
C GLY A 19 30.61 -14.45 -26.67
N CYS A 20 31.71 -13.72 -26.44
CA CYS A 20 33.01 -13.92 -27.13
C CYS A 20 34.00 -12.80 -26.72
N ALA A 21 35.27 -13.16 -26.54
CA ALA A 21 36.37 -12.27 -26.20
C ALA A 21 36.98 -11.62 -27.44
N GLY A 22 37.49 -10.38 -27.30
CA GLY A 22 38.30 -9.69 -28.30
C GLY A 22 39.02 -8.46 -27.73
N THR A 23 40.33 -8.57 -27.58
CA THR A 23 41.28 -7.56 -27.08
C THR A 23 41.52 -6.41 -28.05
N SER A 24 41.64 -5.15 -27.55
CA SER A 24 42.60 -4.10 -27.97
C SER A 24 42.56 -2.90 -27.01
N GLU A 25 43.71 -2.55 -26.42
CA GLU A 25 44.01 -1.36 -25.60
C GLU A 25 44.28 -0.11 -26.49
N PRO A 26 44.80 1.02 -25.97
CA PRO A 26 44.27 1.94 -24.93
C PRO A 26 44.24 3.40 -25.43
N LEU A 27 43.42 4.29 -24.86
CA LEU A 27 43.74 5.72 -24.82
C LEU A 27 43.14 6.38 -23.58
N GLU A 28 44.02 7.06 -22.85
CA GLU A 28 43.76 7.97 -21.74
C GLU A 28 42.83 9.10 -22.18
N SER A 29 41.90 9.48 -21.31
CA SER A 29 41.56 10.88 -21.09
C SER A 29 40.82 11.03 -19.78
N ASP A 30 41.52 11.61 -18.80
CA ASP A 30 40.91 12.24 -17.64
C ASP A 30 39.77 13.17 -18.09
N SER A 31 38.60 12.95 -17.52
CA SER A 31 37.62 13.98 -17.27
C SER A 31 36.78 13.49 -16.12
N ASP A 32 37.13 14.02 -14.95
CA ASP A 32 36.31 14.16 -13.76
C ASP A 32 34.85 14.44 -14.16
N SER A 33 34.09 13.38 -14.37
CA SER A 33 32.64 13.44 -14.46
C SER A 33 32.16 13.17 -13.06
N THR A 34 32.21 14.21 -12.23
CA THR A 34 31.34 14.34 -11.07
C THR A 34 29.96 13.91 -11.55
N SER A 35 29.50 12.72 -11.14
CA SER A 35 28.12 12.33 -11.31
C SER A 35 27.32 13.35 -10.53
N ALA A 36 26.86 14.39 -11.21
CA ALA A 36 25.78 15.21 -10.73
C ALA A 36 24.67 14.23 -10.42
N ALA A 37 24.43 13.98 -9.13
CA ALA A 37 23.26 13.28 -8.68
C ALA A 37 22.10 13.98 -9.37
N SER A 38 21.45 13.29 -10.29
CA SER A 38 20.21 13.75 -10.88
C SER A 38 19.27 13.95 -9.70
N ASN A 39 19.06 15.21 -9.30
CA ASN A 39 18.01 15.54 -8.35
C ASN A 39 16.74 14.90 -8.91
N PRO A 40 16.05 14.03 -8.15
CA PRO A 40 14.80 13.46 -8.62
C PRO A 40 13.88 14.63 -8.99
N SER A 41 13.32 14.56 -10.19
CA SER A 41 12.39 15.56 -10.71
C SER A 41 11.23 15.70 -9.72
N SER A 42 11.16 16.84 -9.06
CA SER A 42 10.30 17.13 -7.91
C SER A 42 8.86 17.47 -8.33
N GLY A 43 8.21 16.61 -9.13
CA GLY A 43 6.91 16.93 -9.73
C GLY A 43 5.81 15.85 -9.68
N ASP A 44 6.14 14.57 -9.55
CA ASP A 44 5.15 13.46 -9.60
C ASP A 44 5.51 12.30 -8.65
N ASP A 45 6.17 12.60 -7.53
CA ASP A 45 6.77 11.57 -6.66
C ASP A 45 5.85 11.17 -5.51
N TYR A 46 4.98 12.08 -5.02
CA TYR A 46 4.10 11.78 -3.88
C TYR A 46 3.11 10.68 -4.23
N VAL A 47 2.32 10.87 -5.30
CA VAL A 47 1.29 9.90 -5.71
C VAL A 47 1.90 8.55 -6.03
N LEU A 48 3.05 8.53 -6.70
CA LEU A 48 3.77 7.29 -7.04
C LEU A 48 4.22 6.53 -5.79
N ARG A 49 4.83 7.23 -4.82
CA ARG A 49 5.30 6.64 -3.56
C ARG A 49 4.15 6.16 -2.68
N VAL A 50 3.07 6.94 -2.53
CA VAL A 50 1.87 6.50 -1.80
C VAL A 50 1.30 5.22 -2.43
N ASN A 51 1.22 5.15 -3.76
CA ASN A 51 0.76 3.94 -4.45
C ASN A 51 1.67 2.73 -4.22
N GLU A 52 2.98 2.93 -4.12
CA GLU A 52 3.93 1.87 -3.76
C GLU A 52 3.71 1.38 -2.34
N LEU A 53 3.57 2.29 -1.38
CA LEU A 53 3.27 1.96 0.01
C LEU A 53 1.93 1.24 0.14
N CYS A 54 0.88 1.66 -0.58
CA CYS A 54 -0.43 0.99 -0.54
C CYS A 54 -0.35 -0.44 -1.09
N ARG A 55 0.42 -0.68 -2.16
CA ARG A 55 0.66 -2.04 -2.68
C ARG A 55 1.42 -2.90 -1.66
N ALA A 56 2.43 -2.34 -1.00
CA ALA A 56 3.20 -3.02 0.04
C ALA A 56 2.32 -3.39 1.23
N LEU A 57 1.51 -2.45 1.74
CA LEU A 57 0.58 -2.69 2.85
C LEU A 57 -0.43 -3.79 2.55
N VAL A 58 -0.95 -3.87 1.32
CA VAL A 58 -1.84 -4.96 0.90
C VAL A 58 -1.12 -6.30 0.93
N ALA A 59 0.11 -6.37 0.40
CA ALA A 59 0.90 -7.60 0.42
C ALA A 59 1.18 -8.07 1.86
N ASP A 60 1.59 -7.14 2.73
CA ASP A 60 1.90 -7.42 4.13
C ASP A 60 0.65 -7.83 4.93
N SER A 61 -0.47 -7.14 4.72
CA SER A 61 -1.74 -7.49 5.39
C SER A 61 -2.26 -8.87 4.96
N ILE A 62 -2.12 -9.24 3.68
CA ILE A 62 -2.44 -10.60 3.21
C ILE A 62 -1.51 -11.64 3.84
N ALA A 63 -0.21 -11.36 3.92
CA ALA A 63 0.76 -12.27 4.53
C ALA A 63 0.45 -12.51 6.02
N VAL A 64 -0.01 -11.48 6.74
CA VAL A 64 -0.40 -11.58 8.15
C VAL A 64 -1.75 -12.29 8.35
N ARG A 65 -2.78 -11.98 7.55
CA ARG A 65 -4.13 -12.55 7.72
C ARG A 65 -4.35 -13.90 7.05
N GLY A 66 -3.47 -14.32 6.13
CA GLY A 66 -3.64 -15.53 5.34
C GLY A 66 -4.87 -15.51 4.39
N GLY A 67 -5.42 -14.32 4.10
CA GLY A 67 -6.60 -14.15 3.23
C GLY A 67 -7.95 -14.57 3.84
N ALA A 68 -8.00 -14.91 5.14
CA ALA A 68 -9.23 -15.28 5.82
C ALA A 68 -10.16 -14.08 6.03
N GLU A 69 -11.46 -14.37 6.15
CA GLU A 69 -12.46 -13.42 6.64
C GLU A 69 -12.13 -13.00 8.07
N LEU A 70 -12.44 -11.75 8.41
CA LEU A 70 -12.08 -11.16 9.70
C LEU A 70 -13.05 -11.65 10.78
N SER A 71 -12.61 -12.56 11.63
CA SER A 71 -13.33 -12.96 12.85
C SER A 71 -12.85 -12.16 14.06
N LEU A 72 -13.67 -12.06 15.12
CA LEU A 72 -13.27 -11.42 16.39
C LEU A 72 -11.97 -12.02 16.94
N GLU A 73 -11.85 -13.36 16.96
CA GLU A 73 -10.63 -14.06 17.42
C GLU A 73 -9.41 -13.63 16.60
N SER A 74 -9.50 -13.70 15.26
CA SER A 74 -8.40 -13.31 14.38
C SER A 74 -8.05 -11.82 14.49
N TYR A 75 -9.06 -10.96 14.72
CA TYR A 75 -8.86 -9.53 14.90
C TYR A 75 -8.06 -9.23 16.17
N LEU A 76 -8.40 -9.90 17.27
CA LEU A 76 -7.72 -9.74 18.56
C LEU A 76 -6.30 -10.33 18.52
N ASP A 77 -6.14 -11.53 17.94
CA ASP A 77 -4.83 -12.18 17.80
C ASP A 77 -3.85 -11.36 16.97
N LEU A 78 -4.35 -10.66 15.95
CA LEU A 78 -3.55 -9.85 15.05
C LEU A 78 -3.48 -8.36 15.46
N LYS A 79 -4.06 -7.96 16.60
CA LYS A 79 -4.18 -6.54 16.99
C LYS A 79 -2.85 -5.80 16.95
N SER A 80 -1.81 -6.34 17.58
CA SER A 80 -0.49 -5.72 17.63
C SER A 80 0.17 -5.60 16.26
N GLU A 81 0.05 -6.63 15.43
CA GLU A 81 0.63 -6.66 14.11
C GLU A 81 -0.08 -5.69 13.14
N ARG A 82 -1.42 -5.59 13.24
CA ARG A 82 -2.20 -4.60 12.47
C ARG A 82 -1.83 -3.17 12.84
N VAL A 83 -1.68 -2.89 14.14
CA VAL A 83 -1.19 -1.58 14.62
C VAL A 83 0.22 -1.31 14.08
N ARG A 84 1.13 -2.28 14.17
CA ARG A 84 2.51 -2.15 13.66
C ARG A 84 2.53 -1.81 12.17
N LEU A 85 1.77 -2.54 11.35
CA LEU A 85 1.71 -2.32 9.90
C LEU A 85 1.15 -0.93 9.57
N ARG A 86 0.05 -0.52 10.21
CA ARG A 86 -0.56 0.79 9.98
C ARG A 86 0.39 1.92 10.39
N THR A 87 1.00 1.84 11.56
CA THR A 87 1.98 2.85 12.01
C THR A 87 3.18 2.92 11.06
N ALA A 88 3.74 1.78 10.64
CA ALA A 88 4.85 1.79 9.68
C ALA A 88 4.45 2.40 8.33
N PHE A 89 3.22 2.16 7.87
CA PHE A 89 2.69 2.78 6.66
C PHE A 89 2.55 4.30 6.82
N ASP A 90 1.98 4.76 7.93
CA ASP A 90 1.76 6.19 8.20
C ASP A 90 3.07 6.95 8.33
N ASP A 91 4.02 6.43 9.09
CA ASP A 91 5.37 7.00 9.23
C ASP A 91 6.05 7.11 7.86
N ALA A 92 5.87 6.10 6.99
CA ALA A 92 6.43 6.12 5.64
C ALA A 92 5.76 7.18 4.75
N VAL A 93 4.44 7.32 4.82
CA VAL A 93 3.70 8.37 4.08
C VAL A 93 4.10 9.76 4.55
N GLU A 94 4.17 9.99 5.86
CA GLU A 94 4.59 11.28 6.46
C GLU A 94 6.02 11.68 6.08
N SER A 95 6.87 10.71 5.75
CA SER A 95 8.23 10.96 5.29
C SER A 95 8.35 11.40 3.83
N ILE A 96 7.27 11.32 3.04
CA ILE A 96 7.28 11.69 1.63
C ILE A 96 7.20 13.22 1.50
N PRO A 97 8.19 13.88 0.87
CA PRO A 97 8.08 15.30 0.57
C PRO A 97 6.91 15.57 -0.38
N VAL A 98 6.07 16.54 -0.05
CA VAL A 98 4.93 16.96 -0.87
C VAL A 98 5.31 18.23 -1.65
N ALA A 99 5.26 18.16 -2.98
CA ALA A 99 5.40 19.35 -3.82
C ALA A 99 4.10 20.18 -3.79
N GLU A 100 4.20 21.49 -4.03
CA GLU A 100 3.02 22.39 -4.06
C GLU A 100 1.94 21.90 -5.05
N THR A 101 2.35 21.31 -6.17
CA THR A 101 1.45 20.74 -7.19
C THR A 101 0.74 19.46 -6.75
N GLU A 102 1.19 18.82 -5.67
CA GLU A 102 0.64 17.56 -5.15
C GLU A 102 -0.14 17.76 -3.83
N GLN A 103 -0.30 19.01 -3.36
CA GLN A 103 -0.97 19.30 -2.10
C GLN A 103 -2.42 18.79 -2.07
N ASP A 104 -3.17 18.96 -3.16
CA ASP A 104 -4.55 18.44 -3.25
C ASP A 104 -4.61 16.92 -3.09
N ALA A 105 -3.63 16.19 -3.62
CA ALA A 105 -3.53 14.74 -3.47
C ALA A 105 -3.17 14.34 -2.04
N ALA A 106 -2.27 15.10 -1.40
CA ALA A 106 -1.90 14.89 0.00
C ALA A 106 -3.07 15.14 0.94
N ASP A 107 -3.75 16.28 0.81
CA ASP A 107 -4.91 16.65 1.64
C ASP A 107 -6.05 15.64 1.50
N LEU A 108 -6.32 15.18 0.28
CA LEU A 108 -7.34 14.16 0.04
C LEU A 108 -6.95 12.80 0.65
N PHE A 109 -5.68 12.43 0.56
CA PHE A 109 -5.20 11.20 1.18
C PHE A 109 -5.27 11.26 2.70
N ASP A 110 -4.96 12.40 3.30
CA ASP A 110 -5.08 12.63 4.75
C ASP A 110 -6.52 12.54 5.22
N ALA A 111 -7.47 13.10 4.46
CA ALA A 111 -8.88 12.97 4.75
C ALA A 111 -9.35 11.49 4.68
N TYR A 112 -8.84 10.72 3.71
CA TYR A 112 -9.06 9.28 3.64
C TYR A 112 -8.47 8.54 4.85
N ARG A 113 -7.23 8.87 5.26
CA ARG A 113 -6.58 8.28 6.44
C ARG A 113 -7.40 8.53 7.70
N ALA A 114 -7.86 9.76 7.91
CA ALA A 114 -8.69 10.11 9.06
C ALA A 114 -10.03 9.35 9.08
N TRP A 115 -10.68 9.19 7.91
CA TRP A 115 -11.90 8.38 7.80
C TRP A 115 -11.65 6.89 8.10
N SER A 116 -10.55 6.33 7.59
CA SER A 116 -10.13 4.95 7.85
C SER A 116 -9.81 4.73 9.34
N ASP A 117 -9.19 5.70 10.01
CA ASP A 117 -8.90 5.62 11.45
C ASP A 117 -10.17 5.64 12.31
N ASP A 118 -11.18 6.46 11.96
CA ASP A 118 -12.48 6.45 12.64
C ASP A 118 -13.20 5.09 12.47
N ALA A 119 -13.19 4.54 11.26
CA ALA A 119 -13.76 3.23 10.98
C ALA A 119 -13.08 2.12 11.80
N GLU A 120 -11.76 2.09 11.82
CA GLU A 120 -11.01 1.10 12.59
C GLU A 120 -11.19 1.26 14.10
N ALA A 121 -11.35 2.49 14.60
CA ALA A 121 -11.65 2.74 16.01
C ALA A 121 -13.01 2.16 16.42
N LYS A 122 -14.02 2.22 15.54
CA LYS A 122 -15.34 1.60 15.79
C LYS A 122 -15.24 0.08 15.87
N ILE A 123 -14.53 -0.55 14.94
CA ILE A 123 -14.30 -2.00 14.95
C ILE A 123 -13.50 -2.40 16.20
N ALA A 124 -12.47 -1.64 16.58
CA ALA A 124 -11.68 -1.88 17.78
C ALA A 124 -12.53 -1.79 19.05
N ALA A 125 -13.38 -0.76 19.17
CA ALA A 125 -14.30 -0.60 20.28
C ALA A 125 -15.30 -1.77 20.36
N ALA A 126 -15.82 -2.23 19.21
CA ALA A 126 -16.69 -3.39 19.16
C ALA A 126 -15.96 -4.67 19.58
N ALA A 127 -14.71 -4.87 19.15
CA ALA A 127 -13.89 -6.01 19.54
C ALA A 127 -13.61 -6.05 21.05
N GLU A 128 -13.41 -4.89 21.67
CA GLU A 128 -13.15 -4.77 23.12
C GLU A 128 -14.34 -5.19 23.99
N THR A 129 -15.55 -5.25 23.43
CA THR A 129 -16.71 -5.81 24.14
C THR A 129 -16.63 -7.32 24.37
N GLY A 130 -15.83 -8.03 23.56
CA GLY A 130 -15.78 -9.50 23.54
C GLY A 130 -17.03 -10.18 22.97
N ASP A 131 -18.00 -9.41 22.46
CA ASP A 131 -19.24 -9.93 21.89
C ASP A 131 -19.13 -10.05 20.36
N THR A 132 -19.21 -11.29 19.86
CA THR A 132 -19.06 -11.59 18.42
C THR A 132 -20.12 -10.88 17.57
N ALA A 133 -21.37 -10.81 18.02
CA ALA A 133 -22.44 -10.18 17.25
C ALA A 133 -22.23 -8.66 17.12
N THR A 134 -21.75 -8.01 18.18
CA THR A 134 -21.39 -6.59 18.18
C THR A 134 -20.20 -6.32 17.25
N PHE A 135 -19.18 -7.17 17.28
CA PHE A 135 -18.04 -7.08 16.37
C PHE A 135 -18.44 -7.25 14.91
N GLU A 136 -19.22 -8.30 14.58
CA GLU A 136 -19.70 -8.56 13.22
C GLU A 136 -20.55 -7.40 12.69
N ALA A 137 -21.45 -6.86 13.52
CA ALA A 137 -22.25 -5.68 13.16
C ALA A 137 -21.38 -4.45 12.82
N ALA A 138 -20.29 -4.22 13.57
CA ALA A 138 -19.36 -3.13 13.27
C ALA A 138 -18.57 -3.36 11.97
N VAL A 139 -18.20 -4.61 11.67
CA VAL A 139 -17.54 -4.97 10.40
C VAL A 139 -18.50 -4.81 9.22
N ASP A 140 -19.76 -5.21 9.37
CA ASP A 140 -20.79 -5.03 8.35
C ASP A 140 -21.08 -3.54 8.11
N GLU A 141 -21.24 -2.74 9.17
CA GLU A 141 -21.41 -1.29 9.06
C GLU A 141 -20.22 -0.63 8.34
N TYR A 142 -18.99 -1.06 8.62
CA TYR A 142 -17.82 -0.62 7.89
C TYR A 142 -17.90 -0.99 6.39
N GLY A 143 -18.30 -2.23 6.07
CA GLY A 143 -18.49 -2.67 4.69
C GLY A 143 -19.53 -1.82 3.93
N GLU A 144 -20.64 -1.51 4.57
CA GLU A 144 -21.68 -0.61 4.03
C GLU A 144 -21.16 0.83 3.86
N ALA A 145 -20.43 1.34 4.85
CA ALA A 145 -19.82 2.66 4.79
C ALA A 145 -18.84 2.76 3.62
N VAL A 146 -17.92 1.81 3.46
CA VAL A 146 -16.99 1.72 2.32
C VAL A 146 -17.76 1.78 1.00
N ALA A 147 -18.83 0.98 0.87
CA ALA A 147 -19.64 0.91 -0.34
C ALA A 147 -20.41 2.22 -0.64
N ALA A 148 -20.75 2.99 0.40
CA ALA A 148 -21.44 4.27 0.27
C ALA A 148 -20.49 5.46 0.04
N THR A 149 -19.20 5.35 0.39
CA THR A 149 -18.24 6.44 0.20
C THR A 149 -17.83 6.62 -1.27
N THR A 150 -17.36 7.82 -1.60
CA THR A 150 -16.72 8.13 -2.88
C THR A 150 -15.19 8.06 -2.82
N TRP A 151 -14.59 7.63 -1.69
CA TRP A 151 -13.14 7.68 -1.48
C TRP A 151 -12.35 7.03 -2.60
N LYS A 152 -12.83 5.88 -3.10
CA LYS A 152 -12.16 5.20 -4.21
C LYS A 152 -12.16 6.04 -5.49
N GLN A 153 -13.26 6.72 -5.81
CA GLN A 153 -13.36 7.59 -6.97
C GLN A 153 -12.54 8.87 -6.77
N ASP A 154 -12.60 9.47 -5.59
CA ASP A 154 -11.92 10.71 -5.26
C ASP A 154 -10.40 10.51 -5.27
N LEU A 155 -9.90 9.45 -4.62
CA LEU A 155 -8.48 9.09 -4.66
C LEU A 155 -8.01 8.77 -6.09
N ALA A 156 -8.82 8.04 -6.87
CA ALA A 156 -8.48 7.74 -8.26
C ALA A 156 -8.42 9.00 -9.13
N ALA A 157 -9.21 10.04 -8.83
CA ALA A 157 -9.19 11.31 -9.55
C ALA A 157 -7.86 12.07 -9.36
N VAL A 158 -7.15 11.85 -8.26
CA VAL A 158 -5.80 12.38 -7.99
C VAL A 158 -4.68 11.35 -8.24
N GLY A 159 -5.00 10.20 -8.84
CA GLY A 159 -4.03 9.17 -9.20
C GLY A 159 -3.63 8.22 -8.06
N ILE A 160 -4.27 8.29 -6.89
CA ILE A 160 -4.01 7.39 -5.77
C ILE A 160 -4.89 6.13 -5.87
N SER A 161 -4.27 4.97 -5.72
CA SER A 161 -4.88 3.65 -5.69
C SER A 161 -4.51 2.94 -4.40
N CYS A 162 -5.32 3.17 -3.36
CA CYS A 162 -5.20 2.52 -2.06
C CYS A 162 -6.46 1.71 -1.78
N PRO A 163 -6.45 0.38 -1.94
CA PRO A 163 -7.66 -0.42 -1.82
C PRO A 163 -8.14 -0.56 -0.37
N ALA A 164 -7.25 -0.42 0.60
CA ALA A 164 -7.54 -0.32 2.03
C ALA A 164 -6.27 0.14 2.78
N ARG A 165 -6.47 0.76 3.94
CA ARG A 165 -5.48 1.00 4.99
C ARG A 165 -6.00 0.39 6.28
#